data_AF-A0A3D1YJF6-F1
#
_entry.id   AF-A0A3D1YJF6-F1
#
_cell.length_a   1.000
_cell.length_b   1.000
_cell.length_c   1.000
_cell.angle_alpha   90.00
_cell.angle_beta   90.00
_cell.angle_gamma   90.00
#
_symmetry.space_group_name_H-M   'P 1'
#
loop_
_entity.id
_entity.type
_entity.pdbx_description
1 polymer ?
#
loop_
_entity_poly.entity_id
_entity_poly.type
_entity_poly.pdbx_seq_one_letter_code
_entity_poly.pdbx_strand_id
1 'polypeptide(L)'
;MSLEAIFSLASGLAMLGWLGLVFVPNWAPARELIPSVIVPVILALIYTFLMLSFRDEASADGGFGTLAGVKALFTVDALLLAGWIHYLAFDLFVGAWVVRDSQALQINHYVILPCLFFTLMAGPLGLLIYLALRTVRMRLTLAT
;
A
#
# COMPACT_ATOMS: atom_id res chain seq x y z
N MET A 1 20.77 -1.11 12.09
CA MET A 1 20.05 -2.35 11.71
C MET A 1 20.48 -2.72 10.30
N SER A 2 20.55 -4.00 9.94
CA SER A 2 20.78 -4.40 8.54
C SER A 2 19.57 -4.04 7.68
N LEU A 3 19.76 -3.88 6.35
CA LEU A 3 18.66 -3.66 5.42
C LEU A 3 17.63 -4.79 5.47
N GLU A 4 18.09 -6.04 5.63
CA GLU A 4 17.23 -7.22 5.79
C GLU A 4 16.32 -7.14 7.03
N ALA A 5 16.84 -6.62 8.15
CA ALA A 5 16.03 -6.44 9.35
C ALA A 5 14.96 -5.35 9.16
N ILE A 6 15.29 -4.27 8.43
CA ILE A 6 14.34 -3.21 8.06
C ILE A 6 13.26 -3.77 7.13
N PHE A 7 13.67 -4.56 6.12
CA PHE A 7 12.77 -5.24 5.19
C PHE A 7 11.77 -6.15 5.92
N SER A 8 12.27 -7.01 6.81
CA SER A 8 11.44 -7.93 7.60
C SER A 8 10.47 -7.18 8.51
N LEU A 9 10.93 -6.13 9.18
CA LEU A 9 10.09 -5.28 10.02
C LEU A 9 8.99 -4.58 9.22
N ALA A 10 9.35 -3.90 8.13
CA ALA A 10 8.41 -3.18 7.29
C ALA A 10 7.35 -4.09 6.68
N SER A 11 7.77 -5.24 6.15
CA SER A 11 6.88 -6.25 5.57
C SER A 11 5.96 -6.85 6.63
N GLY A 12 6.47 -7.18 7.81
CA GLY A 12 5.68 -7.67 8.94
C GLY A 12 4.62 -6.67 9.40
N LEU A 13 4.99 -5.39 9.55
CA LEU A 13 4.05 -4.32 9.90
C LEU A 13 2.95 -4.15 8.87
N ALA A 14 3.30 -4.17 7.58
CA ALA A 14 2.32 -4.13 6.50
C ALA A 14 1.36 -5.32 6.57
N MET A 15 1.87 -6.54 6.78
CA MET A 15 1.07 -7.75 6.92
C MET A 15 0.10 -7.71 8.09
N LEU A 16 0.50 -7.16 9.23
CA LEU A 16 -0.41 -6.94 10.36
C LEU A 16 -1.60 -6.04 9.97
N GLY A 17 -1.34 -4.99 9.20
CA GLY A 17 -2.40 -4.13 8.65
C GLY A 17 -3.36 -4.90 7.74
N TRP A 18 -2.83 -5.70 6.82
CA TRP A 18 -3.63 -6.52 5.91
C TRP A 18 -4.49 -7.57 6.63
N LEU A 19 -3.93 -8.25 7.63
CA LEU A 19 -4.69 -9.20 8.46
C LEU A 19 -5.87 -8.51 9.15
N GLY A 20 -5.67 -7.28 9.64
CA GLY A 20 -6.74 -6.46 10.20
C GLY A 20 -7.88 -6.21 9.20
N LEU A 21 -7.54 -5.80 7.98
CA LEU A 21 -8.51 -5.53 6.91
C LEU A 21 -9.28 -6.78 6.48
N VAL A 22 -8.63 -7.95 6.45
CA VAL A 22 -9.24 -9.20 5.99
C VAL A 22 -10.14 -9.80 7.07
N PHE A 23 -9.63 -9.96 8.30
CA PHE A 23 -10.28 -10.79 9.32
C PHE A 23 -11.19 -10.03 10.28
N VAL A 24 -10.94 -8.73 10.52
CA VAL A 24 -11.70 -7.92 11.48
C VAL A 24 -12.16 -6.59 10.87
N PRO A 25 -12.82 -6.60 9.68
CA PRO A 25 -13.13 -5.38 8.92
C PRO A 25 -14.11 -4.43 9.61
N ASN A 26 -14.85 -4.91 10.62
CA ASN A 26 -15.86 -4.13 11.35
C ASN A 26 -15.31 -3.44 12.60
N TRP A 27 -14.07 -3.75 13.02
CA TRP A 27 -13.46 -3.14 14.20
C TRP A 27 -12.77 -1.83 13.81
N ALA A 28 -13.27 -0.70 14.32
CA ALA A 28 -12.85 0.64 13.89
C ALA A 28 -11.31 0.85 13.88
N PRO A 29 -10.54 0.45 14.90
CA PRO A 29 -9.07 0.55 14.85
C PRO A 29 -8.41 -0.23 13.71
N ALA A 30 -8.91 -1.43 13.39
CA ALA A 30 -8.39 -2.28 12.31
C ALA A 30 -8.80 -1.82 10.91
N ARG A 31 -9.63 -0.78 10.80
CA ARG A 31 -10.03 -0.17 9.53
C ARG A 31 -9.50 1.25 9.36
N GLU A 32 -9.61 2.07 10.40
CA GLU A 32 -9.48 3.53 10.31
C GLU A 32 -8.17 4.06 10.86
N LEU A 33 -7.53 3.34 11.77
CA LEU A 33 -6.37 3.86 12.49
C LEU A 33 -5.10 3.10 12.14
N ILE A 34 -5.09 1.78 12.33
CA ILE A 34 -3.87 0.98 12.17
C ILE A 34 -3.43 0.91 10.70
N PRO A 35 -4.23 0.35 9.76
CA PRO A 35 -3.81 0.25 8.37
C PRO A 35 -3.98 1.54 7.57
N SER A 36 -4.80 2.49 8.04
CA SER A 36 -5.04 3.76 7.33
C SER A 36 -4.06 4.88 7.74
N VAL A 37 -3.49 4.83 8.95
CA VAL A 37 -2.67 5.94 9.49
C VAL A 37 -1.38 5.43 10.12
N ILE A 38 -1.45 4.63 11.18
CA ILE A 38 -0.28 4.28 12.00
C ILE A 38 0.78 3.54 11.17
N VAL A 39 0.40 2.44 10.52
CA VAL A 39 1.34 1.63 9.74
C VAL A 39 1.87 2.43 8.53
N PRO A 40 1.04 3.06 7.69
CA PRO A 40 1.54 3.89 6.59
C PRO A 40 2.48 5.02 7.06
N VAL A 41 2.20 5.69 8.18
CA VAL A 41 3.07 6.74 8.72
C VAL A 41 4.42 6.18 9.15
N ILE A 42 4.45 5.06 9.88
CA ILE A 42 5.71 4.41 10.27
C ILE A 42 6.52 4.03 9.02
N LEU A 43 5.89 3.41 8.03
CA LEU A 43 6.53 3.04 6.78
C LEU A 43 7.04 4.27 6.00
N ALA A 44 6.26 5.36 5.97
CA ALA A 44 6.66 6.60 5.32
C ALA A 44 7.86 7.27 6.01
N LEU A 45 7.96 7.19 7.33
CA LEU A 45 9.13 7.67 8.08
C LEU A 45 10.37 6.84 7.73
N ILE A 46 10.26 5.50 7.69
CA ILE A 46 11.37 4.62 7.29
C ILE A 46 11.79 4.90 5.85
N TYR A 47 10.84 5.00 4.92
CA TYR A 47 11.07 5.39 3.54
C TYR A 47 11.83 6.71 3.43
N THR A 48 11.36 7.73 4.15
CA THR A 48 11.95 9.08 4.12
C THR A 48 13.37 9.05 4.66
N PHE A 49 13.61 8.33 5.75
CA PHE A 49 14.94 8.12 6.29
C PHE A 49 15.88 7.47 5.25
N LEU A 50 15.48 6.35 4.64
CA LEU A 50 16.30 5.67 3.63
C LEU A 50 16.59 6.57 2.43
N MET A 51 15.58 7.27 1.91
CA MET A 51 15.77 8.20 0.79
C MET A 51 16.72 9.33 1.15
N LEU A 52 16.57 9.95 2.32
CA LEU A 52 17.42 11.06 2.71
C LEU A 52 18.85 10.63 3.06
N SER A 53 19.03 9.45 3.66
CA SER A 53 20.35 8.97 4.07
C SER A 53 21.19 8.42 2.93
N PHE A 54 20.57 7.83 1.91
CA PHE A 54 21.28 7.08 0.85
C PHE A 54 21.16 7.70 -0.54
N ARG A 55 20.44 8.82 -0.72
CA ARG A 55 20.28 9.50 -2.04
C ARG A 55 21.60 9.83 -2.72
N ASP A 56 22.63 10.18 -1.95
CA ASP A 56 23.92 10.64 -2.48
C ASP A 56 24.80 9.45 -2.94
N GLU A 57 24.40 8.21 -2.64
CA GLU A 57 25.05 6.98 -3.13
C GLU A 57 24.58 6.59 -4.54
N ALA A 58 23.45 7.12 -5.00
CA ALA A 58 23.00 6.91 -6.37
C ALA A 58 23.96 7.60 -7.36
N SER A 59 24.16 6.99 -8.53
CA SER A 59 24.91 7.65 -9.61
C SER A 59 24.27 8.98 -10.00
N ALA A 60 25.04 9.90 -10.59
CA ALA A 60 24.52 11.20 -11.06
C ALA A 60 23.32 11.11 -12.02
N ASP A 61 23.20 9.97 -12.73
CA ASP A 61 22.08 9.71 -13.64
C ASP A 61 20.82 9.18 -12.92
N GLY A 62 20.89 8.92 -11.61
CA GLY A 62 19.80 8.43 -10.78
C GLY A 62 18.68 9.45 -10.63
N GLY A 63 17.45 9.03 -10.88
CA GLY A 63 16.28 9.91 -10.76
C GLY A 63 15.01 9.35 -11.39
N PHE A 64 13.92 10.11 -11.31
CA PHE A 64 12.59 9.67 -11.78
C PHE A 64 12.22 10.16 -13.18
N GLY A 65 13.09 10.93 -13.83
CA GLY A 65 12.79 11.54 -15.15
C GLY A 65 12.89 10.57 -16.33
N THR A 66 13.60 9.46 -16.19
CA THR A 66 13.76 8.43 -17.23
C THR A 66 13.77 7.03 -16.60
N LEU A 67 13.45 6.00 -17.39
CA LEU A 67 13.55 4.61 -16.92
C LEU A 67 14.99 4.21 -16.54
N ALA A 68 15.98 4.74 -17.26
CA ALA A 68 17.40 4.52 -16.94
C ALA A 68 17.75 5.10 -15.57
N GLY A 69 17.28 6.31 -15.26
CA GLY A 69 17.49 6.92 -13.96
C GLY A 69 16.82 6.16 -12.82
N VAL A 70 15.61 5.62 -13.04
CA VAL A 70 14.93 4.80 -12.01
C VAL A 70 15.72 3.52 -11.73
N LYS A 71 16.22 2.87 -12.79
CA LYS A 71 17.09 1.69 -12.63
C LYS A 71 18.36 2.02 -11.86
N ALA A 72 18.96 3.18 -12.13
CA ALA A 72 20.16 3.64 -11.44
C ALA A 72 19.93 3.93 -9.94
N LEU A 73 18.75 4.41 -9.55
CA LEU A 73 18.40 4.51 -8.12
C LEU A 73 18.37 3.12 -7.47
N PHE A 74 17.83 2.12 -8.18
CA PHE A 74 17.61 0.78 -7.64
C PHE A 74 18.86 -0.12 -7.67
N THR A 75 20.01 0.38 -8.15
CA THR A 75 21.30 -0.30 -7.93
C THR A 75 21.82 -0.09 -6.51
N VAL A 76 21.25 0.85 -5.76
CA VAL A 76 21.54 1.06 -4.33
C VAL A 76 20.49 0.31 -3.51
N ASP A 77 20.91 -0.73 -2.78
CA ASP A 77 20.00 -1.61 -2.04
C ASP A 77 19.09 -0.87 -1.05
N ALA A 78 19.60 0.19 -0.41
CA ALA A 78 18.80 1.00 0.51
C ALA A 78 17.67 1.78 -0.20
N LEU A 79 17.92 2.27 -1.42
CA LEU A 79 16.93 2.99 -2.22
C LEU A 79 15.95 2.03 -2.90
N LEU A 80 16.42 0.83 -3.29
CA LEU A 80 15.55 -0.26 -3.71
C LEU A 80 14.59 -0.66 -2.59
N LEU A 81 15.10 -0.83 -1.36
CA LEU A 81 14.29 -1.11 -0.19
C LEU A 81 13.30 0.02 0.10
N ALA A 82 13.71 1.28 -0.04
CA ALA A 82 12.79 2.41 0.06
C ALA A 82 11.66 2.29 -0.98
N GLY A 83 11.97 1.95 -2.23
CA GLY A 83 10.97 1.66 -3.26
C GLY A 83 10.00 0.54 -2.88
N TRP A 84 10.49 -0.53 -2.25
CA TRP A 84 9.62 -1.60 -1.73
C TRP A 84 8.69 -1.11 -0.61
N ILE A 85 9.23 -0.36 0.36
CA ILE A 85 8.45 0.20 1.48
C ILE A 85 7.40 1.20 0.97
N HIS A 86 7.71 1.93 -0.10
CA HIS A 86 6.73 2.79 -0.78
C HIS A 86 5.52 1.98 -1.25
N TYR A 87 5.71 0.83 -1.91
CA TYR A 87 4.60 -0.05 -2.30
C TYR A 87 3.81 -0.53 -1.08
N LEU A 88 4.49 -1.04 -0.05
CA LEU A 88 3.82 -1.51 1.17
C LEU A 88 2.93 -0.44 1.82
N ALA A 89 3.43 0.80 1.91
CA ALA A 89 2.71 1.90 2.54
C ALA A 89 1.47 2.31 1.74
N PHE A 90 1.62 2.52 0.44
CA PHE A 90 0.53 2.98 -0.41
C PHE A 90 -0.49 1.88 -0.69
N ASP A 91 -0.07 0.64 -0.91
CA ASP A 91 -0.99 -0.47 -1.17
C ASP A 91 -1.86 -0.76 0.07
N LEU A 92 -1.27 -0.72 1.27
CA LEU A 92 -2.04 -0.86 2.51
C LEU A 92 -3.02 0.30 2.72
N PHE A 93 -2.59 1.54 2.46
CA PHE A 93 -3.46 2.71 2.54
C PHE A 93 -4.66 2.60 1.58
N VAL A 94 -4.40 2.17 0.34
CA VAL A 94 -5.44 1.91 -0.67
C VAL A 94 -6.36 0.79 -0.21
N GLY A 95 -5.83 -0.34 0.28
CA GLY A 95 -6.62 -1.44 0.83
C GLY A 95 -7.54 -0.99 1.97
N ALA A 96 -7.04 -0.15 2.88
CA ALA A 96 -7.84 0.39 3.97
C ALA A 96 -8.92 1.36 3.48
N TRP A 97 -8.64 2.15 2.44
CA TRP A 97 -9.65 2.96 1.77
C TRP A 97 -10.73 2.09 1.09
N VAL A 98 -10.34 1.03 0.37
CA VAL A 98 -11.26 0.08 -0.28
C VAL A 98 -12.27 -0.48 0.74
N VAL A 99 -11.81 -0.96 1.90
CA VAL A 99 -12.71 -1.51 2.94
C VAL A 99 -13.68 -0.44 3.48
N ARG A 100 -13.20 0.78 3.73
CA ARG A 100 -14.04 1.88 4.23
C ARG A 100 -15.10 2.29 3.22
N ASP A 101 -14.68 2.52 1.97
CA ASP A 101 -15.59 2.93 0.89
C ASP A 101 -16.60 1.82 0.59
N SER A 102 -16.19 0.54 0.62
CA SER A 102 -17.08 -0.58 0.33
C SER A 102 -18.17 -0.73 1.38
N GLN A 103 -17.84 -0.49 2.65
CA GLN A 103 -18.80 -0.52 3.76
C GLN A 103 -19.81 0.63 3.67
N ALA A 104 -19.38 1.84 3.29
CA ALA A 104 -20.28 2.95 3.05
C ALA A 104 -21.27 2.66 1.90
N LEU A 105 -20.85 1.86 0.92
CA LEU A 105 -21.69 1.40 -0.20
C LEU A 105 -22.44 0.08 0.09
N GLN A 106 -22.34 -0.44 1.31
CA GLN A 106 -22.92 -1.71 1.74
C GLN A 106 -22.58 -2.88 0.80
N ILE A 107 -21.36 -2.89 0.26
CA ILE A 107 -20.85 -4.00 -0.53
C ILE A 107 -20.39 -5.11 0.43
N ASN A 108 -20.80 -6.35 0.16
CA ASN A 108 -20.42 -7.50 0.98
C ASN A 108 -18.89 -7.69 0.99
N HIS A 109 -18.31 -7.83 2.19
CA HIS A 109 -16.87 -8.00 2.40
C HIS A 109 -16.27 -9.19 1.64
N TYR A 110 -17.02 -10.29 1.44
CA TYR A 110 -16.53 -11.43 0.67
C TYR A 110 -16.23 -11.08 -0.80
N VAL A 111 -16.95 -10.11 -1.38
CA VAL A 111 -16.69 -9.60 -2.74
C VAL A 111 -15.46 -8.69 -2.76
N ILE A 112 -15.11 -8.11 -1.61
CA ILE A 112 -13.96 -7.23 -1.44
C ILE A 112 -12.66 -8.03 -1.25
N LEU A 113 -12.71 -9.26 -0.72
CA LEU A 113 -11.51 -10.08 -0.51
C LEU A 113 -10.63 -10.26 -1.76
N PRO A 114 -11.16 -10.56 -2.96
CA PRO A 114 -10.34 -10.58 -4.18
C PRO A 114 -9.71 -9.22 -4.49
N CYS A 115 -10.44 -8.12 -4.26
CA CYS A 115 -9.91 -6.77 -4.47
C CYS A 115 -8.72 -6.52 -3.52
N LEU A 116 -8.85 -6.89 -2.24
CA LEU A 116 -7.78 -6.75 -1.25
C LEU A 116 -6.56 -7.62 -1.60
N PHE A 117 -6.77 -8.86 -2.03
CA PHE A 117 -5.69 -9.74 -2.47
C PHE A 117 -4.91 -9.12 -3.63
N PHE A 118 -5.60 -8.64 -4.67
CA PHE A 118 -4.93 -7.99 -5.79
C PHE A 118 -4.33 -6.65 -5.43
N THR A 119 -4.88 -5.89 -4.48
CA THR A 119 -4.25 -4.65 -4.00
C THR A 119 -2.96 -4.97 -3.23
N LEU A 120 -2.90 -6.06 -2.49
CA LEU A 120 -1.68 -6.48 -1.80
C LEU A 120 -0.60 -6.99 -2.79
N MET A 121 -0.98 -7.76 -3.81
CA MET A 121 -0.02 -8.37 -4.74
C MET A 121 0.35 -7.47 -5.92
N ALA A 122 -0.57 -6.60 -6.32
CA ALA A 122 -0.49 -5.75 -7.50
C ALA A 122 -1.38 -4.51 -7.29
N GLY A 123 -1.03 -3.66 -6.32
CA GLY A 123 -1.75 -2.44 -5.90
C GLY A 123 -2.70 -1.81 -6.93
N PRO A 124 -2.17 -1.36 -8.09
CA PRO A 124 -2.99 -0.72 -9.13
C PRO A 124 -4.09 -1.61 -9.70
N LEU A 125 -3.86 -2.92 -9.87
CA LEU A 125 -4.86 -3.86 -10.38
C LEU A 125 -6.00 -4.05 -9.38
N GLY A 126 -5.70 -4.23 -8.09
CA GLY A 126 -6.73 -4.35 -7.06
C GLY A 126 -7.60 -3.11 -6.94
N LEU A 127 -6.99 -1.92 -7.05
CA LEU A 127 -7.71 -0.65 -7.12
C LEU A 127 -8.63 -0.59 -8.34
N LEU A 128 -8.16 -0.97 -9.54
CA LEU A 128 -8.98 -0.98 -10.76
C LEU A 128 -10.19 -1.91 -10.63
N ILE A 129 -9.99 -3.12 -10.09
CA ILE A 129 -11.07 -4.08 -9.84
C ILE A 129 -12.10 -3.47 -8.89
N TYR A 130 -11.66 -2.85 -7.80
CA TYR A 130 -12.56 -2.22 -6.85
C TYR A 130 -13.34 -1.05 -7.45
N LEU A 131 -12.69 -0.17 -8.23
CA LEU A 131 -13.34 0.96 -8.88
C LEU A 131 -14.41 0.52 -9.89
N ALA A 132 -14.18 -0.58 -10.60
CA ALA A 132 -15.18 -1.18 -11.48
C ALA A 132 -16.40 -1.67 -10.67
N LEU A 133 -16.16 -2.42 -9.60
CA LEU A 133 -17.21 -2.91 -8.69
C LEU A 133 -18.02 -1.77 -8.08
N ARG A 134 -17.34 -0.73 -7.57
CA ARG A 134 -17.91 0.49 -7.02
C ARG A 134 -18.82 1.18 -8.02
N THR A 135 -18.39 1.30 -9.27
CA THR A 135 -19.16 1.96 -10.33
C THR A 135 -20.46 1.20 -10.64
N VAL A 136 -20.40 -0.13 -10.73
CA VAL A 136 -21.59 -0.97 -10.91
C VAL A 136 -22.55 -0.81 -9.73
N ARG A 137 -22.05 -0.87 -8.49
CA ARG A 137 -22.86 -0.72 -7.28
C ARG A 137 -23.58 0.63 -7.23
N MET A 138 -22.88 1.73 -7.54
CA MET A 138 -23.45 3.07 -7.55
C MET A 138 -24.56 3.24 -8.59
N ARG A 139 -24.39 2.67 -9.79
CA ARG A 139 -25.41 2.71 -10.83
C ARG A 139 -26.68 1.97 -10.44
N LEU A 140 -26.55 0.83 -9.76
CA LEU A 140 -27.70 0.07 -9.28
C LEU A 140 -28.48 0.84 -8.21
N THR A 141 -27.81 1.56 -7.30
CA THR A 141 -28.48 2.38 -6.27
C THR A 141 -29.24 3.58 -6.85
N LEU A 142 -28.75 4.17 -7.95
CA LEU A 142 -29.43 5.31 -8.60
C LEU A 142 -30.65 4.88 -9.44
N ALA A 143 -30.77 3.59 -9.76
CA ALA A 143 -31.87 3.05 -10.57
C ALA A 143 -33.07 2.57 -9.74
N THR A 144 -32.95 2.60 -8.41
CA THR A 144 -33.98 2.21 -7.42
C THR A 144 -34.53 3.42 -6.71
#